data_AF-A0A7W1AA46-F1
#
_entry.id   AF-A0A7W1AA46-F1
#
_cell.length_a   1.000
_cell.length_b   1.000
_cell.length_c   1.000
_cell.angle_alpha   90.00
_cell.angle_beta   90.00
_cell.angle_gamma   90.00
#
_symmetry.space_group_name_H-M   'P 1'
#
loop_
_entity.id
_entity.type
_entity.pdbx_description
1 polymer ?
#
loop_
_entity_poly.entity_id
_entity_poly.type
_entity_poly.pdbx_seq_one_letter_code
_entity_poly.pdbx_strand_id
1 'polypeptide(L)'
;MRILFHGTWLSKEQSFFVWAETTIVRPQKGRRAAVPRHPFHESSATLCDALERIARQPTAIQAHTATVWLPSTTDAPIPSPELVAMGAVPPPDPASTLAPWRVSGVVMAVSTAQSVLL
;
A
#
# COMPACT_ATOMS: atom_id res chain seq x y z
N MET A 1 -15.48 3.72 -3.88
CA MET A 1 -14.10 4.03 -3.47
C MET A 1 -13.16 3.35 -4.44
N ARG A 2 -12.15 4.06 -4.96
CA ARG A 2 -11.12 3.47 -5.83
C ARG A 2 -9.87 3.27 -5.00
N ILE A 3 -9.27 2.09 -5.11
CA ILE A 3 -8.03 1.73 -4.43
C ILE A 3 -7.04 1.25 -5.48
N LEU A 4 -5.77 1.62 -5.32
CA LEU A 4 -4.68 1.18 -6.17
C LEU A 4 -3.92 0.08 -5.45
N PHE A 5 -3.86 -1.12 -6.02
CA PHE A 5 -3.09 -2.21 -5.45
C PHE A 5 -1.62 -2.11 -5.87
N HIS A 6 -0.74 -2.32 -4.90
CA HIS A 6 0.69 -2.45 -5.08
C HIS A 6 1.10 -3.83 -4.57
N GLY A 7 1.90 -4.55 -5.37
CA GLY A 7 2.34 -5.90 -5.05
C GLY A 7 3.86 -6.00 -5.09
N THR A 8 4.44 -6.71 -4.13
CA THR A 8 5.86 -7.06 -4.16
C THR A 8 6.12 -8.43 -3.56
N TRP A 9 7.22 -9.06 -3.99
CA TRP A 9 7.65 -10.34 -3.47
C TRP A 9 8.52 -10.15 -2.22
N LEU A 10 8.10 -10.77 -1.11
CA LEU A 10 8.90 -10.84 0.10
C LEU A 10 9.72 -12.14 0.08
N SER A 11 10.97 -12.04 -0.34
CA SER A 11 11.82 -13.20 -0.61
C SER A 11 12.11 -14.06 0.62
N LYS A 12 12.27 -13.44 1.79
CA LYS A 12 12.57 -14.15 3.05
C LYS A 12 11.35 -14.93 3.55
N GLU A 13 10.16 -14.37 3.39
CA GLU A 13 8.88 -14.94 3.82
C GLU A 13 8.25 -15.84 2.74
N GLN A 14 8.87 -15.92 1.55
CA GLN A 14 8.36 -16.61 0.37
C GLN A 14 6.87 -16.33 0.13
N SER A 15 6.49 -15.07 0.30
CA SER A 15 5.09 -14.63 0.24
C SER A 15 4.95 -13.38 -0.62
N PHE A 16 3.81 -13.28 -1.30
CA PHE A 16 3.46 -12.08 -2.05
C PHE A 16 2.77 -11.09 -1.12
N PHE A 17 3.33 -9.88 -0.99
CA PHE A 17 2.77 -8.81 -0.18
C PHE A 17 2.00 -7.84 -1.05
N VAL A 18 0.76 -7.57 -0.66
CA VAL A 18 -0.13 -6.61 -1.31
C VAL A 18 -0.47 -5.51 -0.32
N TRP A 19 -0.27 -4.27 -0.73
CA TRP A 19 -0.77 -3.10 -0.02
C TRP A 19 -1.53 -2.21 -1.01
N ALA A 20 -2.25 -1.20 -0.53
CA ALA A 20 -3.00 -0.33 -1.43
C ALA A 20 -2.95 1.14 -1.03
N GLU A 21 -3.12 1.99 -2.04
CA GLU A 21 -3.31 3.41 -1.89
C GLU A 21 -4.75 3.84 -2.17
N THR A 22 -5.18 4.93 -1.54
CA THR A 22 -6.50 5.56 -1.70
C THR A 22 -6.33 7.07 -1.80
N THR A 23 -7.29 7.73 -2.45
CA THR A 23 -7.32 9.21 -2.52
C THR A 23 -7.70 9.85 -1.19
N ILE A 24 -8.18 9.04 -0.23
CA ILE A 24 -8.56 9.49 1.10
C ILE A 24 -7.32 9.62 1.99
N VAL A 25 -6.87 10.86 2.20
CA VAL A 25 -5.78 11.14 3.16
C VAL A 25 -6.30 10.96 4.58
N ARG A 26 -5.70 10.02 5.32
CA ARG A 26 -6.06 9.78 6.72
C ARG A 26 -5.17 10.63 7.64
N PRO A 27 -5.74 11.50 8.49
CA PRO A 27 -4.94 12.30 9.41
C PRO A 27 -4.22 11.40 10.42
N GLN A 28 -2.93 11.67 10.64
CA GLN A 28 -2.14 10.95 11.65
C GLN A 28 -2.34 11.62 13.01
N LYS A 29 -2.95 10.91 13.96
CA LYS A 29 -3.02 11.31 15.37
C LYS A 29 -2.01 10.50 16.17
N GLY A 30 -1.12 11.16 16.92
CA GLY A 30 -0.23 10.52 17.88
C GLY A 30 1.25 10.90 17.73
N ARG A 31 2.09 10.25 18.55
CA ARG A 31 3.54 10.46 18.59
C ARG A 31 4.19 10.03 17.26
N ARG A 32 5.07 10.87 16.72
CA ARG A 32 5.83 10.58 15.49
C ARG A 32 6.70 9.34 15.70
N ALA A 33 6.36 8.25 15.03
CA ALA A 33 7.17 7.03 15.01
C ALA A 33 8.46 7.25 14.21
N ALA A 34 9.50 6.44 14.46
CA ALA A 34 10.78 6.54 13.76
C ALA A 34 10.63 6.38 12.22
N VAL A 35 9.76 5.46 11.80
CA VAL A 35 9.29 5.36 10.41
C VAL A 35 7.83 5.85 10.37
N PRO A 36 7.50 6.90 9.62
CA PRO A 36 6.14 7.42 9.52
C PRO A 36 5.23 6.44 8.77
N ARG A 37 3.93 6.52 9.03
CA ARG A 37 2.93 5.75 8.27
C ARG A 37 2.70 6.42 6.92
N HIS A 38 2.49 5.66 5.86
CA HIS A 38 2.20 6.21 4.54
C HIS A 38 0.81 6.90 4.55
N PRO A 39 0.68 8.18 4.13
CA PRO A 39 -0.56 8.94 4.29
C PRO A 39 -1.72 8.43 3.42
N PHE A 40 -1.42 7.87 2.25
CA PHE A 40 -2.41 7.35 1.31
C PHE A 40 -2.70 5.86 1.47
N HIS A 41 -2.09 5.17 2.44
CA HIS A 41 -2.30 3.72 2.55
C HIS A 41 -3.75 3.37 2.95
N GLU A 42 -4.20 2.20 2.53
CA GLU A 42 -5.42 1.58 3.02
C GLU A 42 -5.21 0.57 4.15
N SER A 43 -6.29 0.27 4.86
CA SER A 43 -6.25 -0.70 5.95
C SER A 43 -6.21 -2.13 5.43
N SER A 44 -5.51 -3.03 6.14
CA SER A 44 -5.48 -4.46 5.80
C SER A 44 -6.87 -5.10 5.77
N ALA A 45 -7.80 -4.67 6.62
CA ALA A 45 -9.19 -5.13 6.59
C ALA A 45 -9.89 -4.78 5.27
N THR A 46 -9.76 -3.52 4.83
CA THR A 46 -10.29 -3.08 3.52
C THR A 46 -9.66 -3.84 2.36
N LEU A 47 -8.38 -4.19 2.45
CA LEU A 47 -7.71 -5.01 1.45
C LEU A 47 -8.24 -6.44 1.43
N CYS A 48 -8.39 -7.09 2.59
CA CYS A 48 -8.97 -8.43 2.68
C CYS A 48 -10.36 -8.46 2.03
N ASP A 49 -11.24 -7.54 2.44
CA ASP A 49 -12.60 -7.43 1.87
C ASP A 49 -12.58 -7.21 0.35
N ALA A 50 -11.59 -6.45 -0.15
CA ALA A 50 -11.46 -6.19 -1.57
C ALA A 50 -10.98 -7.43 -2.34
N LEU A 51 -9.98 -8.12 -1.82
CA LEU A 51 -9.38 -9.30 -2.44
C LEU A 51 -10.34 -10.50 -2.44
N GLU A 52 -11.07 -10.74 -1.34
CA GLU A 52 -12.07 -11.80 -1.27
C GLU A 52 -13.20 -11.59 -2.29
N ARG A 53 -13.62 -10.33 -2.49
CA ARG A 53 -14.63 -10.00 -3.51
C ARG A 53 -14.14 -10.25 -4.93
N ILE A 54 -12.87 -9.97 -5.21
CA ILE A 54 -12.24 -10.22 -6.51
C ILE A 54 -12.09 -11.73 -6.74
N ALA A 55 -11.58 -12.44 -5.73
CA ALA A 55 -11.37 -13.89 -5.77
C ALA A 55 -12.66 -14.70 -5.89
N ARG A 56 -13.80 -14.15 -5.44
CA ARG A 56 -15.10 -14.83 -5.32
C ARG A 56 -15.07 -16.08 -4.42
N GLN A 57 -14.04 -16.22 -3.60
CA GLN A 57 -13.85 -17.30 -2.65
C GLN A 57 -12.96 -16.83 -1.49
N PRO A 58 -13.04 -17.45 -0.31
CA PRO A 58 -12.13 -17.17 0.78
C PRO A 58 -10.68 -17.44 0.35
N THR A 59 -9.83 -16.46 0.56
CA THR A 59 -8.39 -16.56 0.25
C THR A 59 -7.61 -16.59 1.55
N ALA A 60 -6.65 -17.50 1.66
CA ALA A 60 -5.72 -17.54 2.80
C ALA A 60 -4.80 -16.31 2.75
N ILE A 61 -5.25 -15.24 3.40
CA ILE A 61 -4.62 -13.92 3.43
C ILE A 61 -4.36 -13.57 4.90
N GLN A 62 -3.17 -13.04 5.19
CA GLN A 62 -2.82 -12.61 6.55
C GLN A 62 -2.43 -11.14 6.56
N ALA A 63 -2.92 -10.39 7.55
CA ALA A 63 -2.52 -9.00 7.73
C ALA A 63 -1.02 -8.91 8.00
N HIS A 64 -0.37 -7.94 7.35
CA HIS A 64 1.06 -7.73 7.49
C HIS A 64 1.40 -6.23 7.43
N THR A 65 2.54 -5.85 7.98
CA THR A 65 3.05 -4.49 7.92
C THR A 65 4.47 -4.52 7.39
N ALA A 66 4.74 -3.71 6.38
CA ALA A 66 6.05 -3.62 5.76
C ALA A 66 6.55 -2.16 5.75
N THR A 67 7.87 -2.01 5.64
CA THR A 67 8.49 -0.73 5.31
C THR A 67 8.81 -0.72 3.82
N VAL A 68 8.26 0.26 3.11
CA VAL A 68 8.54 0.50 1.70
C VAL A 68 9.36 1.76 1.54
N TRP A 69 10.26 1.78 0.56
CA TRP A 69 11.06 2.96 0.23
C TRP A 69 10.45 3.63 -0.98
N LEU A 70 10.01 4.87 -0.82
CA LEU A 70 9.26 5.60 -1.86
C LEU A 70 9.92 6.95 -2.16
N PRO A 71 9.84 7.43 -3.42
CA PRO A 71 10.15 8.82 -3.74
C PRO A 71 9.33 9.74 -2.84
N SER A 72 10.01 10.66 -2.18
CA SER A 72 9.43 11.48 -1.12
C SER A 72 9.99 12.89 -1.18
N THR A 73 9.12 13.84 -0.81
CA THR A 73 9.53 15.18 -0.39
C THR A 73 9.88 15.18 1.10
N THR A 74 10.26 16.32 1.66
CA THR A 74 10.60 16.46 3.09
C THR A 74 9.51 15.90 4.01
N ASP A 75 8.24 16.06 3.64
CA ASP A 75 7.11 15.81 4.54
C ASP A 75 6.21 14.64 4.14
N ALA A 76 6.25 14.20 2.87
CA ALA A 76 5.32 13.21 2.34
C ALA A 76 5.89 12.39 1.18
N PRO A 77 5.43 11.13 1.00
CA PRO A 77 5.73 10.38 -0.20
C PRO A 77 5.01 11.02 -1.38
N ILE A 78 5.64 10.93 -2.55
CA ILE A 78 5.04 11.32 -3.82
C ILE A 78 3.94 10.30 -4.15
N PRO A 79 2.69 10.74 -4.40
CA PRO A 79 1.63 9.86 -4.86
C PRO A 79 2.05 9.13 -6.15
N SER A 80 1.64 7.88 -6.31
CA SER A 80 1.82 7.17 -7.58
C SER A 80 1.10 7.91 -8.73
N PRO A 81 1.62 7.84 -9.97
CA PRO A 81 1.00 8.49 -11.12
C PRO A 81 -0.48 8.11 -11.31
N GLU A 82 -0.82 6.86 -11.09
CA GLU A 82 -2.18 6.35 -11.16
C GLU A 82 -3.06 6.96 -10.06
N LEU A 83 -2.53 7.16 -8.85
CA LEU A 83 -3.25 7.81 -7.76
C LEU A 83 -3.49 9.30 -8.06
N VAL A 84 -2.54 9.99 -8.70
CA VAL A 84 -2.74 11.35 -9.22
C VAL A 84 -3.83 11.36 -10.29
N ALA A 85 -3.82 10.42 -11.23
CA ALA A 85 -4.87 10.27 -12.24
C ALA A 85 -6.26 9.98 -11.63
N MET A 86 -6.31 9.44 -10.41
CA MET A 86 -7.54 9.24 -9.64
C MET A 86 -8.01 10.48 -8.85
N GLY A 87 -7.30 11.60 -8.96
CA GLY A 87 -7.64 12.87 -8.31
C GLY A 87 -6.93 13.12 -6.98
N ALA A 88 -5.85 12.41 -6.67
CA ALA A 88 -4.99 12.80 -5.56
C ALA A 88 -4.24 14.12 -5.87
N VAL A 89 -3.83 14.80 -4.80
CA VAL A 89 -3.07 16.05 -4.92
C VAL A 89 -1.77 15.80 -5.69
N PRO A 90 -1.45 16.58 -6.73
CA PRO A 90 -0.22 16.39 -7.49
C PRO A 90 1.02 16.57 -6.59
N PRO A 91 2.10 15.81 -6.83
CA PRO A 91 3.32 15.94 -6.04
C PRO A 91 3.97 17.32 -6.21
N PRO A 92 4.54 17.90 -5.16
CA PRO A 92 5.44 19.04 -5.29
C PRO A 92 6.81 18.62 -5.84
N ASP A 93 7.39 19.50 -6.68
CA ASP A 93 8.77 19.66 -7.23
C ASP A 93 9.75 18.45 -7.34
N PRO A 94 10.65 18.40 -8.36
CA PRO A 94 11.38 17.20 -8.77
C PRO A 94 12.53 16.77 -7.83
N ALA A 95 12.80 17.51 -6.76
CA ALA A 95 13.82 17.16 -5.77
C ALA A 95 13.30 16.10 -4.79
N SER A 96 13.08 14.88 -5.29
CA SER A 96 12.67 13.74 -4.46
C SER A 96 13.87 12.97 -3.94
N THR A 97 13.77 12.47 -2.71
CA THR A 97 14.68 11.48 -2.15
C THR A 97 13.92 10.22 -1.79
N LEU A 98 14.61 9.08 -1.68
CA LEU A 98 13.98 7.87 -1.17
C LEU A 98 13.89 7.95 0.36
N ALA A 99 12.68 7.81 0.90
CA ALA A 99 12.43 7.76 2.33
C ALA A 99 11.62 6.50 2.70
N PRO A 100 11.82 5.95 3.92
CA PRO A 100 11.08 4.77 4.38
C PRO A 100 9.68 5.15 4.88
N TRP A 101 8.68 4.36 4.50
CA TRP A 101 7.29 4.51 4.91
C TRP A 101 6.72 3.19 5.38
N ARG A 102 5.98 3.21 6.49
CA ARG A 102 5.25 2.05 6.98
C ARG A 102 3.91 1.93 6.28
N VAL A 103 3.65 0.78 5.67
CA VAL A 103 2.36 0.43 5.04
C VAL A 103 1.75 -0.78 5.70
N SER A 104 0.43 -0.77 5.84
CA SER A 104 -0.34 -1.96 6.18
C SER A 104 -0.78 -2.64 4.89
N GLY A 105 -0.73 -3.95 4.89
CA GLY A 105 -1.14 -4.75 3.75
C GLY A 105 -1.45 -6.16 4.18
N VAL A 106 -1.34 -7.07 3.24
CA VAL A 106 -1.59 -8.48 3.44
C VAL A 106 -0.57 -9.33 2.72
N VAL A 107 -0.29 -10.51 3.25
CA VAL A 107 0.54 -11.53 2.60
C VAL A 107 -0.30 -12.73 2.17
N MET A 108 0.06 -13.32 1.05
CA MET A 108 -0.55 -14.54 0.52
C MET A 108 0.48 -15.38 -0.25
N ALA A 109 0.15 -16.65 -0.51
CA ALA A 109 0.95 -17.49 -1.39
C ALA A 109 0.96 -16.92 -2.83
N VAL A 110 2.05 -17.14 -3.58
CA VAL A 110 2.17 -16.69 -4.97
C VAL A 110 1.07 -17.24 -5.85
N SER A 111 0.70 -18.51 -5.66
CA SER A 111 -0.40 -19.16 -6.40
C SER A 111 -1.73 -18.45 -6.16
N THR A 112 -1.98 -18.01 -4.92
CA THR A 112 -3.15 -17.20 -4.58
C THR A 112 -3.08 -15.84 -5.27
N ALA A 113 -1.94 -15.15 -5.21
CA ALA A 113 -1.77 -13.86 -5.87
C ALA A 113 -2.00 -13.95 -7.38
N GLN A 114 -1.44 -14.97 -8.04
CA GLN A 114 -1.66 -15.24 -9.46
C GLN A 114 -3.13 -15.48 -9.80
N SER A 115 -3.88 -16.17 -8.94
CA SER A 115 -5.29 -16.48 -9.22
C SER A 115 -6.24 -15.29 -9.01
N VAL A 116 -5.81 -14.29 -8.23
CA VAL A 116 -6.66 -13.18 -7.78
C VAL A 116 -6.32 -11.87 -8.50
N LEU A 117 -5.06 -11.64 -8.85
CA LEU A 117 -4.55 -10.35 -9.33
C LEU A 117 -4.08 -10.36 -10.78
N LEU A 118 -3.96 -11.52 -11.41
CA LEU A 118 -3.47 -11.72 -12.78
C LEU A 118 -4.46 -12.57 -13.59
#